data_AF-A0A2E3DR44-F1
#
_entry.id   AF-A0A2E3DR44-F1
#
_cell.length_a   1.000
_cell.length_b   1.000
_cell.length_c   1.000
_cell.angle_alpha   90.00
_cell.angle_beta   90.00
_cell.angle_gamma   90.00
#
_symmetry.space_group_name_H-M   'P 1'
#
loop_
_entity.id
_entity.type
_entity.pdbx_description
1 polymer ?
#
loop_
_entity_poly.entity_id
_entity_poly.type
_entity_poly.pdbx_seq_one_letter_code
_entity_poly.pdbx_strand_id
1 'polypeptide(L)'
;MKSAYLFFFIFICLNNNCLFGTEIDSSFSVKWNNDSWGAGGLFPAGPPWNMVGPYDFDNDGFGDFVVASSYAGQYCNGVYHYEAITNDSIEIQWVYTFYDLSCDYDAYSSVAVGDLDGDNNKEIISLVDTSPGVSGQDGLQVFEWSPDSMSFLSTPSYTWDMGLDSVWEAAQILVEDLDGDSKDEVVVSIMDGPWTQLGVGGSSRLMIFELDTIIYDTTFNDDGTINLINDSALFTIEYEDDSWTNWSGYNISIGDLDNDGLTEVYTVAFDFYHVIVIENTMINEYEYQTDFYVSSEAYEFGNQGLIITDINGDGNNELFAATSGTKSGELPLTPGRLYVAGNINDVSLLTFSDFNYFASYEGGLRQVSSGDLDNDGNSNLYLAGHYDESLYDWEYSGEDPLDVLSYTERVIFMDDTTDDGGFGLDQGKVRVAALFVGDLDNDEIGDLVFTSASFAADKPHIYFLEHSGMLGFSSQNKTVPNKISISQNYPNPFNPDTKFIYTINKRDNVSLKIYDIMGRLVFTVFDGLREQGTYEENWVSRDQNNQPLSSGIYFYNLKSSGQSITKKMILNK
;
A
#
# COMPACT_ATOMS: atom_id res chain seq x y z
N MET A 1 72.04 11.80 -8.33
CA MET A 1 70.72 11.44 -8.89
C MET A 1 70.42 9.99 -8.56
N LYS A 2 69.57 9.75 -7.55
CA LYS A 2 68.59 8.66 -7.48
C LYS A 2 67.67 9.00 -6.31
N SER A 3 66.41 9.23 -6.66
CA SER A 3 65.33 9.75 -5.82
C SER A 3 64.92 8.72 -4.76
N ALA A 4 64.75 9.17 -3.52
CA ALA A 4 64.09 8.40 -2.47
C ALA A 4 62.65 8.87 -2.39
N TYR A 5 61.71 8.04 -2.84
CA TYR A 5 60.28 8.26 -2.66
C TYR A 5 59.88 7.84 -1.24
N LEU A 6 59.42 8.80 -0.46
CA LEU A 6 58.82 8.60 0.86
C LEU A 6 57.31 8.38 0.63
N PHE A 7 56.83 7.15 0.79
CA PHE A 7 55.40 6.85 0.77
C PHE A 7 54.77 7.29 2.10
N PHE A 8 53.90 8.29 2.04
CA PHE A 8 52.98 8.62 3.14
C PHE A 8 51.77 7.67 3.04
N PHE A 9 51.59 6.81 4.04
CA PHE A 9 50.32 6.13 4.26
C PHE A 9 49.31 7.15 4.80
N ILE A 10 48.31 7.50 3.99
CA ILE A 10 47.11 8.20 4.44
C ILE A 10 46.24 7.15 5.11
N PHE A 11 46.12 7.21 6.44
CA PHE A 11 45.06 6.52 7.16
C PHE A 11 43.75 7.24 6.81
N ILE A 12 42.96 6.64 5.93
CA ILE A 12 41.56 7.03 5.74
C ILE A 12 40.83 6.48 6.97
N CYS A 13 40.51 7.36 7.92
CA CYS A 13 39.52 7.05 8.94
C CYS A 13 38.17 6.89 8.22
N LEU A 14 37.72 5.65 8.08
CA LEU A 14 36.34 5.34 7.74
C LEU A 14 35.46 5.97 8.82
N ASN A 15 34.58 6.88 8.41
CA ASN A 15 33.45 7.31 9.22
C ASN A 15 32.56 6.07 9.41
N ASN A 16 32.64 5.43 10.57
CA ASN A 16 31.58 4.57 11.03
C ASN A 16 30.37 5.47 11.33
N ASN A 17 29.49 5.63 10.35
CA ASN A 17 28.10 5.92 10.66
C ASN A 17 27.60 4.69 11.44
N CYS A 18 27.42 4.84 12.75
CA CYS A 18 26.55 3.93 13.47
C CYS A 18 25.14 4.23 12.96
N LEU A 19 24.68 3.42 12.01
CA LEU A 19 23.26 3.19 11.80
C LEU A 19 22.74 2.65 13.14
N PHE A 20 21.88 3.39 13.81
CA PHE A 20 21.02 2.76 14.81
C PHE A 20 20.14 1.82 14.00
N GLY A 21 20.31 0.50 14.17
CA GLY A 21 19.38 -0.45 13.59
C GLY A 21 17.98 -0.09 14.07
N THR A 22 17.03 0.01 13.14
CA THR A 22 15.62 0.05 13.51
C THR A 22 15.36 -1.24 14.30
N GLU A 23 14.98 -1.12 15.57
CA GLU A 23 14.56 -2.28 16.34
C GLU A 23 13.24 -2.77 15.73
N ILE A 24 13.27 -3.95 15.10
CA ILE A 24 12.07 -4.65 14.63
C ILE A 24 11.31 -5.08 15.87
N ASP A 25 10.00 -4.85 15.89
CA ASP A 25 9.14 -5.27 16.98
C ASP A 25 9.12 -6.78 17.06
N SER A 26 9.60 -7.30 18.19
CA SER A 26 9.64 -8.72 18.48
C SER A 26 8.29 -9.31 18.88
N SER A 27 7.25 -8.47 18.99
CA SER A 27 5.87 -8.92 19.19
C SER A 27 5.34 -9.65 17.96
N PHE A 28 5.86 -9.39 16.75
CA PHE A 28 5.50 -10.13 15.54
C PHE A 28 6.60 -11.13 15.19
N SER A 29 6.19 -12.29 14.65
CA SER A 29 7.13 -13.28 14.15
C SER A 29 6.59 -14.01 12.93
N VAL A 30 7.46 -14.31 11.96
CA VAL A 30 7.10 -15.15 10.82
C VAL A 30 6.90 -16.58 11.31
N LYS A 31 5.70 -17.11 11.12
CA LYS A 31 5.30 -18.46 11.53
C LYS A 31 5.29 -19.43 10.38
N TRP A 32 4.90 -18.95 9.20
CA TRP A 32 4.89 -19.74 7.97
C TRP A 32 5.27 -18.90 6.75
N ASN A 33 5.87 -19.56 5.76
CA ASN A 33 5.98 -19.08 4.39
C ASN A 33 6.00 -20.27 3.44
N ASN A 34 5.56 -20.04 2.21
CA ASN A 34 5.57 -21.07 1.19
C ASN A 34 6.89 -21.10 0.40
N ASP A 35 7.07 -22.10 -0.46
CA ASP A 35 8.18 -22.11 -1.43
C ASP A 35 8.07 -20.93 -2.42
N SER A 36 9.22 -20.43 -2.88
CA SER A 36 9.26 -19.28 -3.79
C SER A 36 8.58 -19.56 -5.14
N TRP A 37 7.70 -18.66 -5.58
CA TRP A 37 7.03 -18.71 -6.87
C TRP A 37 8.09 -18.47 -7.99
N GLY A 38 8.07 -19.20 -9.11
CA GLY A 38 8.98 -18.92 -10.24
C GLY A 38 10.40 -19.52 -10.24
N ALA A 39 10.87 -20.19 -9.17
CA ALA A 39 12.15 -20.96 -9.18
C ALA A 39 12.03 -22.40 -9.74
N GLY A 40 10.93 -22.74 -10.41
CA GLY A 40 10.67 -24.11 -10.86
C GLY A 40 10.29 -25.08 -9.73
N GLY A 41 9.94 -24.56 -8.54
CA GLY A 41 8.97 -25.21 -7.67
C GLY A 41 7.63 -25.25 -8.39
N LEU A 42 6.81 -26.27 -8.13
CA LEU A 42 5.50 -26.46 -8.79
C LEU A 42 4.65 -25.19 -8.71
N PHE A 43 3.73 -25.03 -9.68
CA PHE A 43 2.52 -24.18 -9.63
C PHE A 43 2.32 -23.60 -8.23
N PRO A 44 2.62 -22.31 -8.01
CA PRO A 44 2.48 -21.14 -8.91
C PRO A 44 3.73 -20.67 -9.69
N ALA A 45 3.50 -19.92 -10.78
CA ALA A 45 4.55 -19.64 -11.77
C ALA A 45 4.96 -18.16 -11.99
N GLY A 46 4.18 -17.19 -11.51
CA GLY A 46 4.53 -15.76 -11.53
C GLY A 46 4.06 -15.09 -10.24
N PRO A 47 4.71 -14.01 -9.76
CA PRO A 47 4.53 -13.42 -8.44
C PRO A 47 3.06 -13.20 -7.99
N PRO A 48 2.77 -13.32 -6.67
CA PRO A 48 1.44 -13.06 -6.09
C PRO A 48 1.19 -11.55 -5.85
N TRP A 49 0.54 -10.88 -6.80
CA TRP A 49 0.31 -9.42 -6.73
C TRP A 49 -0.99 -9.00 -6.07
N ASN A 50 -1.94 -9.92 -5.92
CA ASN A 50 -3.26 -9.66 -5.36
C ASN A 50 -3.70 -10.84 -4.49
N MET A 51 -4.32 -10.53 -3.35
CA MET A 51 -4.73 -11.49 -2.33
C MET A 51 -5.86 -10.91 -1.49
N VAL A 52 -6.78 -11.77 -1.05
CA VAL A 52 -7.91 -11.41 -0.17
C VAL A 52 -8.12 -12.47 0.91
N GLY A 53 -8.53 -12.05 2.10
CA GLY A 53 -8.77 -12.88 3.28
C GLY A 53 -8.83 -12.07 4.58
N PRO A 54 -9.07 -12.72 5.73
CA PRO A 54 -9.40 -14.14 5.86
C PRO A 54 -10.90 -14.43 5.57
N TYR A 55 -11.21 -15.67 5.19
CA TYR A 55 -12.56 -16.23 5.04
C TYR A 55 -12.67 -17.54 5.84
N ASP A 56 -13.83 -18.19 5.83
CA ASP A 56 -14.05 -19.53 6.40
C ASP A 56 -15.05 -20.26 5.50
N PHE A 57 -14.57 -20.75 4.35
CA PHE A 57 -15.42 -21.36 3.31
C PHE A 57 -16.03 -22.67 3.78
N ASP A 58 -15.28 -23.43 4.57
CA ASP A 58 -15.59 -24.79 4.96
C ASP A 58 -16.27 -24.87 6.36
N ASN A 59 -16.32 -23.74 7.08
CA ASN A 59 -16.93 -23.54 8.40
C ASN A 59 -16.30 -24.39 9.50
N ASP A 60 -15.00 -24.70 9.41
CA ASP A 60 -14.26 -25.40 10.45
C ASP A 60 -13.65 -24.46 11.51
N GLY A 61 -13.70 -23.15 11.23
CA GLY A 61 -13.25 -22.05 12.08
C GLY A 61 -11.81 -21.65 11.85
N PHE A 62 -11.04 -22.34 11.01
CA PHE A 62 -9.77 -21.86 10.51
C PHE A 62 -9.97 -20.97 9.28
N GLY A 63 -9.09 -20.00 9.13
CA GLY A 63 -9.15 -18.99 8.11
C GLY A 63 -8.59 -19.46 6.76
N ASP A 64 -9.32 -19.11 5.72
CA ASP A 64 -8.96 -19.24 4.31
C ASP A 64 -8.50 -17.92 3.71
N PHE A 65 -7.70 -17.99 2.64
CA PHE A 65 -7.42 -16.83 1.80
C PHE A 65 -7.14 -17.24 0.37
N VAL A 66 -7.30 -16.28 -0.54
CA VAL A 66 -7.20 -16.52 -1.98
C VAL A 66 -6.17 -15.58 -2.59
N VAL A 67 -5.32 -16.12 -3.46
CA VAL A 67 -4.20 -15.40 -4.07
C VAL A 67 -4.25 -15.53 -5.58
N ALA A 68 -4.01 -14.42 -6.29
CA ALA A 68 -3.85 -14.39 -7.74
C ALA A 68 -2.39 -14.14 -8.14
N SER A 69 -1.92 -14.91 -9.14
CA SER A 69 -0.58 -14.71 -9.74
C SER A 69 -0.60 -13.66 -10.85
N SER A 70 0.53 -13.03 -11.11
CA SER A 70 0.74 -12.23 -12.32
C SER A 70 2.14 -12.47 -12.88
N TYR A 71 2.39 -12.08 -14.12
CA TYR A 71 3.67 -12.24 -14.79
C TYR A 71 4.16 -13.68 -14.94
N ALA A 72 3.26 -14.66 -15.01
CA ALA A 72 3.63 -16.07 -15.11
C ALA A 72 4.20 -16.45 -16.50
N GLY A 73 3.88 -15.67 -17.54
CA GLY A 73 4.29 -15.93 -18.92
C GLY A 73 3.88 -17.33 -19.38
N GLN A 74 4.82 -18.12 -19.90
CA GLN A 74 4.55 -19.45 -20.48
C GLN A 74 3.80 -20.44 -19.58
N TYR A 75 3.70 -20.16 -18.28
CA TYR A 75 2.99 -20.98 -17.31
C TYR A 75 1.55 -20.53 -17.04
N CYS A 76 1.17 -19.36 -17.55
CA CYS A 76 -0.12 -18.69 -17.39
C CYS A 76 -0.41 -18.30 -15.94
N ASN A 77 -1.23 -17.26 -15.77
CA ASN A 77 -1.69 -16.87 -14.43
C ASN A 77 -2.68 -17.91 -13.90
N GLY A 78 -2.92 -17.84 -12.60
CA GLY A 78 -3.77 -18.75 -11.84
C GLY A 78 -4.18 -18.13 -10.52
N VAL A 79 -5.17 -18.77 -9.91
CA VAL A 79 -5.77 -18.44 -8.62
C VAL A 79 -5.61 -19.63 -7.67
N TYR A 80 -5.30 -19.35 -6.41
CA TYR A 80 -4.88 -20.32 -5.42
C TYR A 80 -5.64 -20.07 -4.11
N HIS A 81 -6.30 -21.09 -3.59
CA HIS A 81 -6.99 -21.07 -2.30
C HIS A 81 -6.11 -21.78 -1.26
N TYR A 82 -5.80 -21.06 -0.20
CA TYR A 82 -5.03 -21.51 0.95
C TYR A 82 -5.90 -21.50 2.20
N GLU A 83 -5.56 -22.34 3.16
CA GLU A 83 -6.29 -22.51 4.42
C GLU A 83 -5.31 -22.78 5.55
N ALA A 84 -5.54 -22.20 6.72
CA ALA A 84 -4.88 -22.63 7.95
C ALA A 84 -5.45 -24.00 8.38
N ILE A 85 -4.60 -25.01 8.54
CA ILE A 85 -5.06 -26.37 8.93
C ILE A 85 -4.85 -26.67 10.41
N THR A 86 -3.96 -25.91 11.05
CA THR A 86 -3.64 -25.89 12.48
C THR A 86 -2.93 -24.57 12.79
N ASN A 87 -2.83 -24.20 14.07
CA ASN A 87 -1.99 -23.08 14.50
C ASN A 87 -0.58 -23.11 13.86
N ASP A 88 -0.15 -21.96 13.35
CA ASP A 88 1.09 -21.74 12.60
C ASP A 88 1.25 -22.53 11.27
N SER A 89 0.18 -23.08 10.69
CA SER A 89 0.30 -23.95 9.50
C SER A 89 -0.75 -23.68 8.44
N ILE A 90 -0.29 -23.34 7.24
CA ILE A 90 -1.13 -23.10 6.06
C ILE A 90 -0.86 -24.17 5.00
N GLU A 91 -1.93 -24.69 4.39
CA GLU A 91 -1.89 -25.59 3.22
C GLU A 91 -2.65 -25.01 2.03
N ILE A 92 -2.38 -25.56 0.85
CA ILE A 92 -3.10 -25.22 -0.37
C ILE A 92 -4.24 -26.20 -0.58
N GLN A 93 -5.45 -25.69 -0.74
CA GLN A 93 -6.65 -26.52 -0.86
C GLN A 93 -7.11 -26.65 -2.31
N TRP A 94 -7.00 -25.57 -3.08
CA TRP A 94 -7.49 -25.56 -4.45
C TRP A 94 -6.66 -24.63 -5.34
N VAL A 95 -6.56 -24.99 -6.62
CA VAL A 95 -5.79 -24.26 -7.63
C VAL A 95 -6.50 -24.32 -8.97
N TYR A 96 -6.54 -23.17 -9.64
CA TYR A 96 -6.91 -23.08 -11.05
C TYR A 96 -5.90 -22.27 -11.85
N THR A 97 -5.67 -22.66 -13.11
CA THR A 97 -4.72 -22.00 -14.01
C THR A 97 -5.43 -21.64 -15.31
N PHE A 98 -5.32 -20.38 -15.73
CA PHE A 98 -6.05 -19.80 -16.86
C PHE A 98 -5.37 -20.08 -18.21
N TYR A 99 -5.24 -21.35 -18.58
CA TYR A 99 -4.55 -21.77 -19.82
C TYR A 99 -5.21 -21.26 -21.11
N ASP A 100 -6.51 -20.96 -21.06
CA ASP A 100 -7.29 -20.51 -22.21
C ASP A 100 -7.33 -18.97 -22.34
N LEU A 101 -6.71 -18.25 -21.39
CA LEU A 101 -6.58 -16.79 -21.38
C LEU A 101 -5.14 -16.34 -21.70
N SER A 102 -4.77 -15.09 -21.39
CA SER A 102 -3.43 -14.60 -21.70
C SER A 102 -2.36 -15.31 -20.86
N CYS A 103 -1.35 -15.84 -21.55
CA CYS A 103 -0.12 -16.35 -20.97
C CYS A 103 1.10 -15.51 -21.41
N ASP A 104 0.85 -14.27 -21.83
CA ASP A 104 1.95 -13.33 -22.07
C ASP A 104 2.66 -13.03 -20.74
N TYR A 105 3.96 -12.74 -20.81
CA TYR A 105 4.75 -12.50 -19.59
C TYR A 105 4.28 -11.28 -18.80
N ASP A 106 3.58 -10.35 -19.45
CA ASP A 106 3.04 -9.14 -18.83
C ASP A 106 1.58 -9.29 -18.41
N ALA A 107 1.05 -10.52 -18.39
CA ALA A 107 -0.35 -10.77 -18.05
C ALA A 107 -0.59 -10.63 -16.54
N TYR A 108 -1.71 -10.02 -16.17
CA TYR A 108 -2.18 -9.85 -14.80
C TYR A 108 -3.41 -10.70 -14.47
N SER A 109 -3.61 -10.90 -13.16
CA SER A 109 -4.90 -11.34 -12.63
C SER A 109 -5.09 -10.80 -11.21
N SER A 110 -6.36 -10.58 -10.85
CA SER A 110 -6.80 -10.12 -9.55
C SER A 110 -7.94 -11.03 -9.07
N VAL A 111 -8.17 -11.08 -7.76
CA VAL A 111 -9.17 -11.93 -7.13
C VAL A 111 -9.93 -11.17 -6.05
N ALA A 112 -11.21 -11.49 -5.94
CA ALA A 112 -12.12 -11.09 -4.88
C ALA A 112 -12.99 -12.30 -4.50
N VAL A 113 -13.69 -12.18 -3.38
CA VAL A 113 -14.57 -13.21 -2.84
C VAL A 113 -15.85 -12.54 -2.36
N GLY A 114 -17.00 -13.11 -2.71
CA GLY A 114 -18.33 -12.61 -2.37
C GLY A 114 -19.40 -13.67 -2.66
N ASP A 115 -20.65 -13.43 -2.25
CA ASP A 115 -21.82 -14.29 -2.47
C ASP A 115 -22.64 -13.71 -3.64
N LEU A 116 -22.21 -14.00 -4.87
CA LEU A 116 -22.78 -13.38 -6.07
C LEU A 116 -24.20 -13.87 -6.36
N ASP A 117 -24.52 -15.12 -6.02
CA ASP A 117 -25.82 -15.72 -6.33
C ASP A 117 -26.81 -15.76 -5.15
N GLY A 118 -26.36 -15.30 -3.98
CA GLY A 118 -27.17 -15.12 -2.77
C GLY A 118 -27.49 -16.43 -2.05
N ASP A 119 -26.70 -17.47 -2.25
CA ASP A 119 -26.90 -18.78 -1.65
C ASP A 119 -26.23 -18.95 -0.26
N ASN A 120 -25.48 -17.93 0.19
CA ASN A 120 -24.67 -17.85 1.41
C ASN A 120 -23.39 -18.70 1.41
N ASN A 121 -23.04 -19.33 0.29
CA ASN A 121 -21.69 -19.76 0.01
C ASN A 121 -20.99 -18.61 -0.71
N LYS A 122 -19.70 -18.40 -0.42
CA LYS A 122 -18.94 -17.36 -1.12
C LYS A 122 -18.21 -17.98 -2.30
N GLU A 123 -18.24 -17.30 -3.43
CA GLU A 123 -17.52 -17.64 -4.65
C GLU A 123 -16.12 -17.02 -4.66
N ILE A 124 -15.23 -17.61 -5.45
CA ILE A 124 -14.02 -16.92 -5.91
C ILE A 124 -14.35 -16.23 -7.23
N ILE A 125 -14.14 -14.92 -7.30
CA ILE A 125 -14.29 -14.11 -8.52
C ILE A 125 -12.90 -13.64 -8.94
N SER A 126 -12.47 -14.02 -10.14
CA SER A 126 -11.18 -13.60 -10.69
C SER A 126 -11.33 -12.78 -11.96
N LEU A 127 -10.62 -11.66 -12.00
CA LEU A 127 -10.43 -10.82 -13.18
C LEU A 127 -9.06 -11.16 -13.79
N VAL A 128 -9.04 -11.50 -15.08
CA VAL A 128 -7.85 -12.05 -15.74
C VAL A 128 -7.65 -11.44 -17.12
N ASP A 129 -6.39 -11.18 -17.46
CA ASP A 129 -6.02 -10.72 -18.80
C ASP A 129 -6.42 -11.71 -19.88
N THR A 130 -7.08 -11.18 -20.90
CA THR A 130 -7.37 -11.89 -22.14
C THR A 130 -6.26 -11.62 -23.17
N SER A 131 -6.13 -12.48 -24.18
CA SER A 131 -5.17 -12.28 -25.26
C SER A 131 -5.71 -11.24 -26.25
N PRO A 132 -5.07 -10.07 -26.39
CA PRO A 132 -5.67 -9.00 -27.17
C PRO A 132 -5.92 -9.36 -28.64
N GLY A 133 -7.14 -9.09 -29.12
CA GLY A 133 -7.57 -9.39 -30.48
C GLY A 133 -7.92 -10.87 -30.74
N VAL A 134 -8.02 -11.69 -29.68
CA VAL A 134 -8.57 -13.05 -29.73
C VAL A 134 -10.02 -12.99 -29.26
N SER A 135 -10.96 -13.31 -30.15
CA SER A 135 -12.39 -13.24 -29.85
C SER A 135 -12.88 -14.36 -28.94
N GLY A 136 -13.85 -14.07 -28.07
CA GLY A 136 -14.57 -15.07 -27.27
C GLY A 136 -13.80 -15.54 -26.04
N GLN A 137 -12.94 -14.68 -25.50
CA GLN A 137 -12.31 -14.88 -24.20
C GLN A 137 -13.05 -14.05 -23.16
N ASP A 138 -13.23 -14.64 -21.99
CA ASP A 138 -13.98 -14.05 -20.89
C ASP A 138 -13.00 -13.67 -19.79
N GLY A 139 -12.85 -12.39 -19.51
CA GLY A 139 -11.91 -11.91 -18.49
C GLY A 139 -12.40 -12.12 -17.06
N LEU A 140 -13.72 -12.21 -16.86
CA LEU A 140 -14.33 -12.51 -15.57
C LEU A 140 -14.56 -14.02 -15.44
N GLN A 141 -14.08 -14.59 -14.34
CA GLN A 141 -14.14 -16.03 -14.04
C GLN A 141 -14.69 -16.22 -12.62
N VAL A 142 -15.82 -16.90 -12.48
CA VAL A 142 -16.48 -17.16 -11.18
C VAL A 142 -16.42 -18.64 -10.84
N PHE A 143 -16.00 -18.98 -9.63
CA PHE A 143 -15.87 -20.36 -9.15
C PHE A 143 -16.75 -20.59 -7.94
N GLU A 144 -17.73 -21.50 -8.07
CA GLU A 144 -18.59 -21.86 -6.95
C GLU A 144 -17.84 -22.65 -5.89
N TRP A 145 -18.13 -22.36 -4.63
CA TRP A 145 -17.91 -23.31 -3.56
C TRP A 145 -18.90 -24.47 -3.65
N SER A 146 -18.43 -25.71 -3.52
CA SER A 146 -19.30 -26.88 -3.44
C SER A 146 -19.29 -27.46 -2.03
N PRO A 147 -20.38 -27.32 -1.26
CA PRO A 147 -20.52 -27.92 0.06
C PRO A 147 -20.49 -29.46 0.04
N ASP A 148 -20.77 -30.08 -1.11
CA ASP A 148 -20.72 -31.54 -1.26
C ASP A 148 -19.28 -32.06 -1.32
N SER A 149 -18.37 -31.32 -1.97
CA SER A 149 -16.95 -31.68 -2.06
C SER A 149 -16.06 -30.95 -1.06
N MET A 150 -16.57 -29.94 -0.35
CA MET A 150 -15.80 -29.02 0.51
C MET A 150 -14.63 -28.40 -0.27
N SER A 151 -14.92 -27.91 -1.48
CA SER A 151 -13.91 -27.33 -2.38
C SER A 151 -14.58 -26.56 -3.50
N PHE A 152 -13.86 -25.62 -4.11
CA PHE A 152 -14.29 -24.93 -5.32
C PHE A 152 -14.36 -25.88 -6.53
N LEU A 153 -15.28 -25.59 -7.46
CA LEU A 153 -15.40 -26.36 -8.69
C LEU A 153 -14.10 -26.30 -9.52
N SER A 154 -13.80 -27.40 -10.22
CA SER A 154 -12.56 -27.52 -11.02
C SER A 154 -12.56 -26.69 -12.31
N THR A 155 -13.70 -26.07 -12.62
CA THR A 155 -13.92 -25.18 -13.76
C THR A 155 -14.77 -24.02 -13.28
N PRO A 156 -14.66 -22.83 -13.90
CA PRO A 156 -15.55 -21.72 -13.60
C PRO A 156 -17.01 -22.15 -13.77
N SER A 157 -17.86 -21.73 -12.83
CA SER A 157 -19.32 -21.88 -12.91
C SER A 157 -19.88 -20.94 -13.96
N TYR A 158 -19.38 -19.70 -13.96
CA TYR A 158 -19.79 -18.65 -14.87
C TYR A 158 -18.56 -17.89 -15.37
N THR A 159 -18.64 -17.44 -16.61
CA THR A 159 -17.63 -16.57 -17.23
C THR A 159 -18.33 -15.45 -17.99
N TRP A 160 -17.68 -14.29 -18.08
CA TRP A 160 -18.22 -13.15 -18.80
C TRP A 160 -17.11 -12.30 -19.44
N ASP A 161 -17.38 -11.83 -20.66
CA ASP A 161 -16.51 -10.89 -21.40
C ASP A 161 -16.66 -9.44 -20.92
N MET A 162 -17.61 -9.16 -20.01
CA MET A 162 -17.96 -7.82 -19.53
C MET A 162 -18.40 -6.87 -20.66
N GLY A 163 -18.83 -7.41 -21.80
CA GLY A 163 -19.11 -6.63 -23.01
C GLY A 163 -17.85 -6.02 -23.67
N LEU A 164 -16.65 -6.45 -23.26
CA LEU A 164 -15.37 -5.95 -23.74
C LEU A 164 -14.83 -6.83 -24.88
N ASP A 165 -14.05 -6.23 -25.79
CA ASP A 165 -13.31 -7.02 -26.80
C ASP A 165 -12.17 -7.83 -26.17
N SER A 166 -11.54 -7.27 -25.14
CA SER A 166 -10.45 -7.87 -24.38
C SER A 166 -10.27 -7.13 -23.05
N VAL A 167 -9.99 -7.85 -21.97
CA VAL A 167 -9.33 -7.32 -20.77
C VAL A 167 -7.82 -7.28 -21.06
N TRP A 168 -7.25 -6.08 -21.14
CA TRP A 168 -5.84 -5.89 -21.46
C TRP A 168 -4.93 -5.91 -20.22
N GLU A 169 -5.41 -5.37 -19.11
CA GLU A 169 -4.78 -5.50 -17.80
C GLU A 169 -5.85 -5.54 -16.70
N ALA A 170 -5.90 -6.65 -15.97
CA ALA A 170 -6.77 -6.94 -14.84
C ALA A 170 -6.23 -6.28 -13.57
N ALA A 171 -6.43 -4.97 -13.43
CA ALA A 171 -5.79 -4.18 -12.39
C ALA A 171 -6.30 -4.52 -10.98
N GLN A 172 -7.61 -4.43 -10.74
CA GLN A 172 -8.22 -4.85 -9.47
C GLN A 172 -9.69 -5.23 -9.67
N ILE A 173 -10.15 -6.19 -8.86
CA ILE A 173 -11.55 -6.51 -8.62
C ILE A 173 -11.88 -6.40 -7.12
N LEU A 174 -13.10 -6.00 -6.80
CA LEU A 174 -13.71 -5.98 -5.46
C LEU A 174 -15.16 -6.47 -5.58
N VAL A 175 -15.66 -7.16 -4.56
CA VAL A 175 -17.04 -7.66 -4.48
C VAL A 175 -17.60 -7.33 -3.10
N GLU A 176 -18.74 -6.64 -3.05
CA GLU A 176 -19.45 -6.24 -1.81
C GLU A 176 -20.88 -5.76 -2.15
N ASP A 177 -21.82 -5.86 -1.21
CA ASP A 177 -23.14 -5.17 -1.27
C ASP A 177 -22.95 -3.66 -1.01
N LEU A 178 -22.86 -2.87 -2.07
CA LEU A 178 -22.56 -1.43 -2.02
C LEU A 178 -23.81 -0.60 -1.74
N ASP A 179 -24.98 -1.05 -2.19
CA ASP A 179 -26.21 -0.26 -2.16
C ASP A 179 -27.25 -0.74 -1.13
N GLY A 180 -26.95 -1.84 -0.43
CA GLY A 180 -27.72 -2.39 0.67
C GLY A 180 -28.94 -3.20 0.25
N ASP A 181 -28.99 -3.69 -0.99
CA ASP A 181 -30.08 -4.54 -1.49
C ASP A 181 -29.91 -6.04 -1.19
N SER A 182 -28.81 -6.42 -0.53
CA SER A 182 -28.41 -7.80 -0.21
C SER A 182 -27.99 -8.63 -1.41
N LYS A 183 -27.49 -7.99 -2.45
CA LYS A 183 -26.73 -8.62 -3.52
C LYS A 183 -25.35 -7.99 -3.58
N ASP A 184 -24.38 -8.79 -3.97
CA ASP A 184 -23.02 -8.28 -4.14
C ASP A 184 -22.86 -7.62 -5.51
N GLU A 185 -22.36 -6.38 -5.52
CA GLU A 185 -21.85 -5.73 -6.71
C GLU A 185 -20.38 -6.09 -6.92
N VAL A 186 -20.01 -6.22 -8.19
CA VAL A 186 -18.63 -6.39 -8.62
C VAL A 186 -18.11 -5.07 -9.16
N VAL A 187 -17.05 -4.55 -8.52
CA VAL A 187 -16.31 -3.38 -9.00
C VAL A 187 -15.02 -3.86 -9.65
N VAL A 188 -14.83 -3.50 -10.93
CA VAL A 188 -13.57 -3.79 -11.65
C VAL A 188 -12.92 -2.52 -12.14
N SER A 189 -11.59 -2.50 -12.04
CA SER A 189 -10.74 -1.54 -12.73
C SER A 189 -9.91 -2.30 -13.76
N ILE A 190 -10.07 -1.92 -15.02
CA ILE A 190 -9.40 -2.56 -16.15
C ILE A 190 -8.62 -1.49 -16.87
N MET A 191 -7.37 -1.78 -17.21
CA MET A 191 -6.64 -0.92 -18.12
C MET A 191 -6.81 -1.41 -19.55
N ASP A 192 -7.11 -0.49 -20.45
CA ASP A 192 -7.34 -0.74 -21.86
C ASP A 192 -6.03 -0.76 -22.66
N GLY A 193 -6.08 -1.43 -23.81
CA GLY A 193 -5.07 -1.32 -24.85
C GLY A 193 -5.67 -1.19 -26.25
N PRO A 194 -4.84 -1.24 -27.31
CA PRO A 194 -3.39 -1.40 -27.27
C PRO A 194 -2.65 -0.16 -26.80
N TRP A 195 -1.73 -0.33 -25.85
CA TRP A 195 -0.82 0.69 -25.32
C TRP A 195 -0.11 1.53 -26.40
N THR A 196 0.28 0.88 -27.50
CA THR A 196 0.96 1.51 -28.64
C THR A 196 0.10 2.58 -29.35
N GLN A 197 -1.22 2.55 -29.17
CA GLN A 197 -2.17 3.47 -29.77
C GLN A 197 -2.70 4.51 -28.75
N LEU A 198 -2.61 4.21 -27.46
CA LEU A 198 -3.11 5.06 -26.36
C LEU A 198 -2.14 6.18 -25.98
N GLY A 199 -0.85 6.09 -26.36
CA GLY A 199 0.13 7.14 -26.08
C GLY A 199 0.76 7.02 -24.68
N VAL A 200 1.20 8.13 -24.08
CA VAL A 200 1.84 8.13 -22.76
C VAL A 200 0.76 8.26 -21.70
N GLY A 201 0.29 7.12 -21.19
CA GLY A 201 -0.54 6.99 -19.99
C GLY A 201 -1.82 6.18 -20.14
N GLY A 202 -2.02 5.47 -21.25
CA GLY A 202 -3.09 4.45 -21.32
C GLY A 202 -4.51 4.99 -21.25
N SER A 203 -5.46 4.09 -21.11
CA SER A 203 -6.88 4.35 -20.81
C SER A 203 -7.26 3.29 -19.78
N SER A 204 -8.10 3.65 -18.81
CA SER A 204 -8.69 2.70 -17.88
C SER A 204 -10.19 2.89 -17.85
N ARG A 205 -10.90 1.81 -17.55
CA ARG A 205 -12.33 1.80 -17.28
C ARG A 205 -12.57 1.30 -15.87
N LEU A 206 -13.52 1.92 -15.19
CA LEU A 206 -14.10 1.37 -13.96
C LEU A 206 -15.53 0.95 -14.28
N MET A 207 -15.90 -0.26 -13.87
CA MET A 207 -17.26 -0.78 -14.05
C MET A 207 -17.78 -1.28 -12.72
N ILE A 208 -19.07 -1.05 -12.47
CA ILE A 208 -19.85 -1.62 -11.36
C ILE A 208 -20.99 -2.40 -11.99
N PHE A 209 -21.11 -3.68 -11.63
CA PHE A 209 -22.15 -4.55 -12.17
C PHE A 209 -22.59 -5.61 -11.16
N GLU A 210 -23.84 -6.03 -11.26
CA GLU A 210 -24.44 -7.08 -10.42
C GLU A 210 -24.76 -8.33 -11.25
N LEU A 211 -24.90 -9.49 -10.59
CA LEU A 211 -25.48 -10.69 -11.18
C LEU A 211 -27.02 -10.56 -11.22
N ASP A 212 -27.61 -10.45 -12.41
CA ASP A 212 -29.08 -10.34 -12.57
C ASP A 212 -29.75 -11.72 -12.49
N THR A 213 -29.27 -12.69 -13.28
CA THR A 213 -29.91 -14.01 -13.35
C THR A 213 -28.96 -15.10 -13.84
N ILE A 214 -29.01 -16.27 -13.20
CA ILE A 214 -28.42 -17.50 -13.72
C ILE A 214 -29.41 -18.22 -14.64
N ILE A 215 -28.94 -18.56 -15.84
CA ILE A 215 -29.67 -19.37 -16.82
C ILE A 215 -29.14 -20.80 -16.75
N TYR A 216 -29.90 -21.68 -16.10
CA TYR A 216 -29.56 -23.09 -16.02
C TYR A 216 -29.87 -23.84 -17.32
N ASP A 217 -28.91 -24.62 -17.82
CA ASP A 217 -29.10 -25.58 -18.89
C ASP A 217 -29.94 -26.76 -18.38
N THR A 218 -31.19 -26.81 -18.84
CA THR A 218 -32.15 -27.86 -18.49
C THR A 218 -32.14 -29.02 -19.48
N THR A 219 -31.17 -29.07 -20.40
CA THR A 219 -31.01 -30.22 -21.31
C THR A 219 -30.53 -31.45 -20.55
N PHE A 220 -30.64 -32.62 -21.16
CA PHE A 220 -30.23 -33.88 -20.54
C PHE A 220 -29.04 -34.47 -21.29
N ASN A 221 -28.07 -34.97 -20.53
CA ASN A 221 -27.01 -35.84 -21.04
C ASN A 221 -27.62 -37.14 -21.62
N ASP A 222 -26.84 -37.85 -22.44
CA ASP A 222 -27.24 -39.14 -23.04
C ASP A 222 -27.60 -40.21 -22.00
N ASP A 223 -27.17 -40.05 -20.75
CA ASP A 223 -27.47 -40.94 -19.61
C ASP A 223 -28.74 -40.55 -18.82
N GLY A 224 -29.40 -39.45 -19.20
CA GLY A 224 -30.63 -38.95 -18.57
C GLY A 224 -30.41 -38.07 -17.34
N THR A 225 -29.18 -37.66 -17.04
CA THR A 225 -28.87 -36.60 -16.07
C THR A 225 -29.04 -35.21 -16.70
N ILE A 226 -29.31 -34.17 -15.90
CA ILE A 226 -29.36 -32.78 -16.40
C ILE A 226 -27.94 -32.37 -16.82
N ASN A 227 -27.84 -31.68 -17.95
CA ASN A 227 -26.59 -31.16 -18.48
C ASN A 227 -26.30 -29.81 -17.81
N LEU A 228 -25.51 -29.84 -16.74
CA LEU A 228 -25.10 -28.65 -15.98
C LEU A 228 -23.89 -27.93 -16.59
N ILE A 229 -23.48 -28.28 -17.82
CA ILE A 229 -22.20 -27.83 -18.40
C ILE A 229 -22.34 -26.49 -19.14
N ASN A 230 -23.56 -26.02 -19.42
CA ASN A 230 -23.81 -24.77 -20.17
C ASN A 230 -24.66 -23.77 -19.39
N ASP A 231 -24.59 -23.79 -18.06
CA ASP A 231 -25.18 -22.71 -17.27
C ASP A 231 -24.49 -21.40 -17.66
N SER A 232 -25.24 -20.30 -17.68
CA SER A 232 -24.69 -18.98 -18.04
C SER A 232 -25.24 -17.91 -17.11
N ALA A 233 -24.41 -16.96 -16.73
CA ALA A 233 -24.79 -15.79 -15.97
C ALA A 233 -25.17 -14.61 -16.88
N LEU A 234 -26.18 -13.85 -16.47
CA LEU A 234 -26.47 -12.53 -17.01
C LEU A 234 -26.09 -11.49 -15.96
N PHE A 235 -25.19 -10.59 -16.33
CA PHE A 235 -24.79 -9.44 -15.51
C PHE A 235 -25.42 -8.16 -16.04
N THR A 236 -25.73 -7.24 -15.13
CA THR A 236 -26.22 -5.89 -15.45
C THR A 236 -25.15 -4.88 -15.07
N ILE A 237 -24.67 -4.11 -16.05
CA ILE A 237 -23.78 -2.97 -15.79
C ILE A 237 -24.62 -1.82 -15.25
N GLU A 238 -24.29 -1.39 -14.04
CA GLU A 238 -24.99 -0.32 -13.33
C GLU A 238 -24.26 1.00 -13.48
N TYR A 239 -22.93 0.93 -13.53
CA TYR A 239 -22.05 2.07 -13.77
C TYR A 239 -20.87 1.69 -14.64
N GLU A 240 -20.54 2.55 -15.59
CA GLU A 240 -19.32 2.45 -16.40
C GLU A 240 -18.73 3.86 -16.54
N ASP A 241 -17.52 4.05 -16.03
CA ASP A 241 -16.74 5.25 -16.32
C ASP A 241 -15.92 5.04 -17.59
N ASP A 242 -16.51 5.50 -18.70
CA ASP A 242 -15.86 5.58 -20.02
C ASP A 242 -14.93 6.79 -20.16
N SER A 243 -14.77 7.61 -19.10
CA SER A 243 -13.95 8.81 -19.16
C SER A 243 -12.53 8.44 -19.49
N TRP A 244 -12.05 8.96 -20.63
CA TRP A 244 -10.67 8.86 -21.09
C TRP A 244 -9.74 9.54 -20.08
N THR A 245 -9.38 8.80 -19.07
CA THR A 245 -8.44 9.23 -18.06
C THR A 245 -7.19 8.39 -18.22
N ASN A 246 -6.07 9.09 -18.36
CA ASN A 246 -4.80 8.57 -18.83
C ASN A 246 -4.06 7.91 -17.65
N TRP A 247 -4.72 6.95 -17.01
CA TRP A 247 -4.38 6.39 -15.71
C TRP A 247 -4.57 4.87 -15.68
N SER A 248 -4.12 4.27 -14.58
CA SER A 248 -4.21 2.85 -14.28
C SER A 248 -4.77 2.69 -12.87
N GLY A 249 -6.02 2.25 -12.70
CA GLY A 249 -6.63 2.11 -11.37
C GLY A 249 -6.16 0.84 -10.66
N TYR A 250 -5.13 0.93 -9.81
CA TYR A 250 -4.61 -0.21 -9.02
C TYR A 250 -5.07 -0.22 -7.55
N ASN A 251 -6.03 0.62 -7.21
CA ASN A 251 -6.73 0.59 -5.94
C ASN A 251 -8.21 0.84 -6.18
N ILE A 252 -9.05 -0.05 -5.67
CA ILE A 252 -10.47 0.15 -5.40
C ILE A 252 -10.60 -0.01 -3.90
N SER A 253 -11.22 0.97 -3.26
CA SER A 253 -11.59 0.96 -1.86
C SER A 253 -13.02 1.45 -1.74
N ILE A 254 -13.71 1.03 -0.69
CA ILE A 254 -15.11 1.36 -0.46
C ILE A 254 -15.33 1.82 0.97
N GLY A 255 -16.36 2.62 1.20
CA GLY A 255 -16.84 2.99 2.53
C GLY A 255 -17.69 4.25 2.51
N ASP A 256 -18.52 4.41 3.53
CA ASP A 256 -19.42 5.56 3.75
C ASP A 256 -18.65 6.68 4.47
N LEU A 257 -17.97 7.56 3.73
CA LEU A 257 -17.08 8.57 4.31
C LEU A 257 -17.84 9.80 4.82
N ASP A 258 -18.97 10.13 4.21
CA ASP A 258 -19.81 11.26 4.64
C ASP A 258 -20.98 10.89 5.55
N ASN A 259 -21.10 9.60 5.89
CA ASN A 259 -22.00 9.01 6.88
C ASN A 259 -23.48 9.23 6.54
N ASP A 260 -23.82 9.12 5.26
CA ASP A 260 -25.19 9.26 4.77
C ASP A 260 -25.93 7.91 4.70
N GLY A 261 -25.20 6.80 4.89
CA GLY A 261 -25.69 5.42 4.89
C GLY A 261 -25.61 4.73 3.53
N LEU A 262 -25.02 5.37 2.52
CA LEU A 262 -24.70 4.79 1.22
C LEU A 262 -23.17 4.61 1.12
N THR A 263 -22.74 3.66 0.28
CA THR A 263 -21.30 3.35 0.15
C THR A 263 -20.71 4.09 -1.04
N GLU A 264 -19.58 4.78 -0.85
CA GLU A 264 -18.79 5.30 -1.95
C GLU A 264 -17.72 4.31 -2.40
N VAL A 265 -17.36 4.42 -3.68
CA VAL A 265 -16.23 3.75 -4.31
C VAL A 265 -15.14 4.79 -4.58
N TYR A 266 -13.93 4.49 -4.10
CA TYR A 266 -12.73 5.28 -4.28
C TYR A 266 -11.74 4.51 -5.13
N THR A 267 -11.21 5.15 -6.17
CA THR A 267 -10.11 4.55 -6.94
C THR A 267 -8.93 5.48 -7.10
N VAL A 268 -7.72 4.89 -7.11
CA VAL A 268 -6.47 5.62 -7.26
C VAL A 268 -5.82 5.30 -8.60
N ALA A 269 -5.59 6.36 -9.38
CA ALA A 269 -4.72 6.31 -10.54
C ALA A 269 -3.26 6.05 -10.13
N PHE A 270 -2.62 5.11 -10.83
CA PHE A 270 -1.19 4.83 -10.71
C PHE A 270 -0.36 6.09 -10.89
N ASP A 271 -0.55 6.82 -11.98
CA ASP A 271 0.16 8.06 -12.22
C ASP A 271 -0.54 9.22 -11.49
N PHE A 272 0.27 10.07 -10.85
CA PHE A 272 -0.12 11.28 -10.10
C PHE A 272 -0.83 11.06 -8.75
N TYR A 273 -1.07 9.81 -8.32
CA TYR A 273 -1.90 9.50 -7.13
C TYR A 273 -3.20 10.31 -7.18
N HIS A 274 -3.99 10.05 -8.22
CA HIS A 274 -5.23 10.75 -8.48
C HIS A 274 -6.39 9.94 -7.91
N VAL A 275 -7.07 10.48 -6.90
CA VAL A 275 -8.25 9.87 -6.30
C VAL A 275 -9.47 10.28 -7.11
N ILE A 276 -10.32 9.31 -7.44
CA ILE A 276 -11.63 9.50 -8.07
C ILE A 276 -12.66 8.93 -7.09
N VAL A 277 -13.73 9.68 -6.86
CA VAL A 277 -14.80 9.30 -5.94
C VAL A 277 -16.10 9.14 -6.73
N ILE A 278 -16.74 7.98 -6.54
CA ILE A 278 -18.04 7.62 -7.08
C ILE A 278 -18.92 7.28 -5.88
N GLU A 279 -20.14 7.78 -5.84
CA GLU A 279 -21.06 7.59 -4.73
C GLU A 279 -22.26 6.78 -5.18
N ASN A 280 -22.64 5.78 -4.38
CA ASN A 280 -23.96 5.18 -4.50
C ASN A 280 -24.99 6.21 -4.07
N THR A 281 -25.95 6.51 -4.93
CA THR A 281 -26.99 7.52 -4.64
C THR A 281 -28.33 6.89 -4.32
N MET A 282 -28.59 5.71 -4.88
CA MET A 282 -29.75 4.84 -4.65
C MET A 282 -29.37 3.41 -5.09
N ILE A 283 -30.23 2.45 -4.75
CA ILE A 283 -30.19 1.07 -5.27
C ILE A 283 -29.95 1.08 -6.79
N ASN A 284 -28.84 0.46 -7.21
CA ASN A 284 -28.32 0.30 -8.56
C ASN A 284 -28.01 1.62 -9.30
N GLU A 285 -27.78 2.73 -8.58
CA GLU A 285 -27.51 4.05 -9.16
C GLU A 285 -26.27 4.70 -8.53
N TYR A 286 -25.22 4.86 -9.34
CA TYR A 286 -23.93 5.45 -8.93
C TYR A 286 -23.63 6.72 -9.72
N GLU A 287 -23.07 7.72 -9.05
CA GLU A 287 -22.69 8.99 -9.65
C GLU A 287 -21.23 9.36 -9.33
N TYR A 288 -20.50 9.82 -10.35
CA TYR A 288 -19.21 10.48 -10.13
C TYR A 288 -19.41 11.74 -9.27
N GLN A 289 -18.57 11.91 -8.25
CA GLN A 289 -18.62 13.06 -7.34
C GLN A 289 -17.49 14.06 -7.57
N THR A 290 -16.24 13.59 -7.44
CA THR A 290 -15.06 14.46 -7.51
C THR A 290 -13.80 13.67 -7.86
N ASP A 291 -12.75 14.39 -8.27
CA ASP A 291 -11.40 13.86 -8.41
C ASP A 291 -10.35 14.90 -8.00
N PHE A 292 -9.24 14.43 -7.42
CA PHE A 292 -8.15 15.28 -6.97
C PHE A 292 -6.85 14.50 -6.74
N TYR A 293 -5.72 15.21 -6.77
CA TYR A 293 -4.40 14.64 -6.50
C TYR A 293 -4.05 14.71 -5.01
N VAL A 294 -3.59 13.60 -4.41
CA VAL A 294 -3.17 13.53 -2.99
C VAL A 294 -1.66 13.80 -2.84
N SER A 295 -1.15 14.81 -3.54
CA SER A 295 0.22 15.28 -3.41
C SER A 295 0.38 16.62 -4.11
N SER A 296 1.31 17.44 -3.62
CA SER A 296 1.75 18.63 -4.37
C SER A 296 2.89 18.31 -5.35
N GLU A 297 3.44 17.11 -5.31
CA GLU A 297 4.54 16.69 -6.18
C GLU A 297 4.00 16.14 -7.51
N ALA A 298 4.60 16.59 -8.61
CA ALA A 298 4.26 16.04 -9.93
C ALA A 298 4.75 14.60 -10.04
N TYR A 299 3.94 13.73 -10.64
CA TYR A 299 4.24 12.31 -10.87
C TYR A 299 4.40 11.48 -9.60
N GLU A 300 3.78 11.88 -8.49
CA GLU A 300 3.52 10.96 -7.37
C GLU A 300 2.82 9.72 -7.91
N PHE A 301 3.13 8.51 -7.49
CA PHE A 301 2.41 7.32 -7.97
C PHE A 301 1.73 6.56 -6.84
N GLY A 302 0.59 5.96 -7.18
CA GLY A 302 -0.27 5.17 -6.31
C GLY A 302 -0.21 3.69 -6.61
N ASN A 303 -0.40 2.89 -5.57
CA ASN A 303 -0.69 1.46 -5.65
C ASN A 303 -1.97 1.24 -4.81
N GLN A 304 -2.09 0.14 -4.06
CA GLN A 304 -3.22 -0.20 -3.17
C GLN A 304 -3.25 0.66 -1.89
N GLY A 305 -2.94 1.95 -2.00
CA GLY A 305 -2.60 2.80 -0.88
C GLY A 305 -3.75 3.55 -0.25
N LEU A 306 -5.03 3.24 -0.52
CA LEU A 306 -6.15 3.99 0.05
C LEU A 306 -7.17 3.02 0.69
N ILE A 307 -7.61 3.37 1.89
CA ILE A 307 -8.67 2.68 2.65
C ILE A 307 -9.62 3.69 3.31
N ILE A 308 -10.86 3.27 3.53
CA ILE A 308 -11.86 3.95 4.33
C ILE A 308 -12.18 3.04 5.52
N THR A 309 -12.06 3.56 6.74
CA THR A 309 -12.20 2.74 7.97
C THR A 309 -12.52 3.61 9.18
N ASP A 310 -13.36 3.10 10.10
CA ASP A 310 -13.64 3.71 11.40
C ASP A 310 -12.55 3.28 12.41
N ILE A 311 -11.40 3.97 12.38
CA ILE A 311 -10.21 3.55 13.15
C ILE A 311 -10.41 3.72 14.66
N ASN A 312 -11.26 4.67 15.07
CA ASN A 312 -11.50 5.01 16.47
C ASN A 312 -12.81 4.43 17.04
N GLY A 313 -13.60 3.73 16.22
CA GLY A 313 -14.84 3.08 16.60
C GLY A 313 -15.96 4.05 16.98
N ASP A 314 -15.95 5.28 16.46
CA ASP A 314 -16.94 6.31 16.80
C ASP A 314 -18.16 6.32 15.85
N GLY A 315 -18.13 5.46 14.84
CA GLY A 315 -19.15 5.31 13.81
C GLY A 315 -19.01 6.28 12.64
N ASN A 316 -17.94 7.09 12.58
CA ASN A 316 -17.59 7.87 11.39
C ASN A 316 -16.32 7.28 10.76
N ASN A 317 -16.31 7.12 9.45
CA ASN A 317 -15.13 6.63 8.76
C ASN A 317 -14.07 7.72 8.56
N GLU A 318 -12.79 7.32 8.62
CA GLU A 318 -11.65 8.06 8.13
C GLU A 318 -11.12 7.48 6.82
N LEU A 319 -10.56 8.34 5.98
CA LEU A 319 -9.88 7.96 4.75
C LEU A 319 -8.37 8.08 4.95
N PHE A 320 -7.64 6.96 4.84
CA PHE A 320 -6.19 6.93 4.85
C PHE A 320 -5.63 6.78 3.44
N ALA A 321 -4.58 7.55 3.11
CA ALA A 321 -3.94 7.54 1.81
C ALA A 321 -2.42 7.48 1.92
N ALA A 322 -1.82 6.46 1.32
CA ALA A 322 -0.40 6.13 1.32
C ALA A 322 0.16 6.20 -0.11
N THR A 323 1.10 7.11 -0.36
CA THR A 323 1.76 7.30 -1.66
C THR A 323 3.09 6.54 -1.74
N SER A 324 3.49 6.16 -2.96
CA SER A 324 4.71 5.37 -3.20
C SER A 324 5.96 6.20 -3.50
N GLY A 325 5.82 7.53 -3.61
CA GLY A 325 6.88 8.45 -4.04
C GLY A 325 6.60 8.99 -5.45
N THR A 326 7.55 9.76 -5.99
CA THR A 326 7.44 10.34 -7.33
C THR A 326 8.18 9.51 -8.36
N LYS A 327 7.82 9.60 -9.65
CA LYS A 327 8.48 8.86 -10.73
C LYS A 327 9.30 9.81 -11.62
N SER A 328 10.56 9.48 -11.89
CA SER A 328 11.40 10.13 -12.91
C SER A 328 11.93 9.10 -13.92
N GLY A 329 11.15 8.81 -14.95
CA GLY A 329 11.41 7.69 -15.86
C GLY A 329 11.05 6.37 -15.18
N GLU A 330 11.91 5.37 -15.20
CA GLU A 330 11.70 4.14 -14.41
C GLU A 330 12.11 4.30 -12.94
N LEU A 331 12.78 5.40 -12.57
CA LEU A 331 13.34 5.58 -11.23
C LEU A 331 12.31 6.27 -10.30
N PRO A 332 11.87 5.62 -9.22
CA PRO A 332 11.14 6.27 -8.15
C PRO A 332 12.09 7.18 -7.38
N LEU A 333 11.65 8.41 -7.22
CA LEU A 333 12.20 9.44 -6.38
C LEU A 333 11.33 9.47 -5.11
N THR A 334 11.87 8.90 -4.06
CA THR A 334 11.28 8.84 -2.73
C THR A 334 11.41 10.22 -2.03
N PRO A 335 10.65 10.50 -0.96
CA PRO A 335 9.81 9.60 -0.16
C PRO A 335 8.35 9.48 -0.64
N GLY A 336 7.71 8.34 -0.34
CA GLY A 336 6.25 8.24 -0.28
C GLY A 336 5.71 8.76 1.05
N ARG A 337 4.41 8.98 1.16
CA ARG A 337 3.80 9.72 2.28
C ARG A 337 2.49 9.08 2.73
N LEU A 338 2.21 9.16 4.03
CA LEU A 338 0.94 8.77 4.63
C LEU A 338 0.13 10.02 4.99
N TYR A 339 -1.14 10.02 4.63
CA TYR A 339 -2.12 11.06 4.92
C TYR A 339 -3.41 10.46 5.47
N VAL A 340 -4.20 11.30 6.15
CA VAL A 340 -5.55 10.97 6.60
C VAL A 340 -6.51 12.14 6.38
N ALA A 341 -7.75 11.85 5.99
CA ALA A 341 -8.87 12.79 5.98
C ALA A 341 -10.03 12.21 6.79
N GLY A 342 -10.88 13.08 7.34
CA GLY A 342 -12.07 12.68 8.10
C GLY A 342 -12.92 13.90 8.43
N ASN A 343 -14.05 13.68 9.11
CA ASN A 343 -15.11 14.71 9.29
C ASN A 343 -15.64 15.27 7.96
N ILE A 344 -15.72 14.41 6.94
CA ILE A 344 -16.33 14.74 5.65
C ILE A 344 -17.85 14.58 5.80
N ASN A 345 -18.63 15.49 5.19
CA ASN A 345 -20.10 15.46 5.25
C ASN A 345 -20.73 15.57 3.86
N ASP A 346 -19.88 15.57 2.82
CA ASP A 346 -20.25 15.72 1.42
C ASP A 346 -18.99 15.38 0.60
N VAL A 347 -18.94 14.16 0.07
CA VAL A 347 -17.78 13.68 -0.70
C VAL A 347 -17.55 14.47 -2.00
N SER A 348 -18.57 15.13 -2.55
CA SER A 348 -18.43 16.00 -3.74
C SER A 348 -17.54 17.23 -3.48
N LEU A 349 -17.34 17.58 -2.20
CA LEU A 349 -16.49 18.69 -1.77
C LEU A 349 -15.11 18.24 -1.28
N LEU A 350 -14.83 16.93 -1.26
CA LEU A 350 -13.56 16.40 -0.81
C LEU A 350 -12.40 16.88 -1.69
N THR A 351 -11.33 17.35 -1.06
CA THR A 351 -10.11 17.80 -1.72
C THR A 351 -8.86 17.42 -0.94
N PHE A 352 -7.69 17.56 -1.57
CA PHE A 352 -6.42 17.41 -0.85
C PHE A 352 -6.23 18.39 0.32
N SER A 353 -7.02 19.47 0.42
CA SER A 353 -6.92 20.38 1.56
C SER A 353 -7.49 19.82 2.87
N ASP A 354 -8.26 18.74 2.77
CA ASP A 354 -8.87 18.02 3.89
C ASP A 354 -7.93 16.97 4.50
N PHE A 355 -6.82 16.67 3.80
CA PHE A 355 -5.85 15.66 4.22
C PHE A 355 -4.80 16.23 5.19
N ASN A 356 -4.59 15.51 6.29
CA ASN A 356 -3.54 15.71 7.27
C ASN A 356 -2.36 14.80 6.96
N TYR A 357 -1.15 15.35 6.95
CA TYR A 357 0.07 14.58 6.74
C TYR A 357 0.51 13.90 8.04
N PHE A 358 0.81 12.61 7.98
CA PHE A 358 1.30 11.81 9.11
C PHE A 358 2.81 11.57 9.04
N ALA A 359 3.28 10.91 7.98
CA ALA A 359 4.67 10.46 7.88
C ALA A 359 5.15 10.35 6.43
N SER A 360 6.48 10.22 6.27
CA SER A 360 7.14 10.01 4.99
C SER A 360 8.12 8.83 5.07
N TYR A 361 8.14 8.02 4.03
CA TYR A 361 8.91 6.79 3.92
C TYR A 361 9.89 6.92 2.77
N GLU A 362 11.19 6.84 3.06
CA GLU A 362 12.25 6.93 2.06
C GLU A 362 12.23 5.75 1.07
N GLY A 363 11.54 4.65 1.37
CA GLY A 363 11.27 3.56 0.41
C GLY A 363 9.93 3.69 -0.30
N GLY A 364 9.06 4.61 0.11
CA GLY A 364 7.67 4.69 -0.34
C GLY A 364 6.76 3.67 0.33
N LEU A 365 5.45 3.88 0.22
CA LEU A 365 4.43 2.94 0.69
C LEU A 365 3.67 2.35 -0.50
N ARG A 366 3.18 1.12 -0.37
CA ARG A 366 2.43 0.44 -1.43
C ARG A 366 0.97 0.21 -1.07
N GLN A 367 0.71 -0.18 0.17
CA GLN A 367 -0.63 -0.52 0.64
C GLN A 367 -0.80 -0.07 2.10
N VAL A 368 -2.04 0.24 2.46
CA VAL A 368 -2.51 0.38 3.83
C VAL A 368 -3.67 -0.59 4.04
N SER A 369 -3.74 -1.21 5.22
CA SER A 369 -4.86 -2.01 5.71
C SER A 369 -5.13 -1.67 7.17
N SER A 370 -6.28 -2.06 7.71
CA SER A 370 -6.65 -1.83 9.12
C SER A 370 -7.18 -3.09 9.79
N GLY A 371 -6.88 -3.25 11.08
CA GLY A 371 -7.42 -4.33 11.92
C GLY A 371 -6.85 -4.30 13.34
N ASP A 372 -7.37 -5.14 14.23
CA ASP A 372 -6.94 -5.22 15.64
C ASP A 372 -6.20 -6.54 15.88
N LEU A 373 -4.88 -6.57 15.65
CA LEU A 373 -4.09 -7.80 15.79
C LEU A 373 -3.58 -8.08 17.20
N ASP A 374 -3.50 -7.07 18.06
CA ASP A 374 -3.14 -7.25 19.46
C ASP A 374 -4.36 -7.43 20.38
N ASN A 375 -5.57 -7.38 19.80
CA ASN A 375 -6.86 -7.66 20.42
C ASN A 375 -7.10 -6.74 21.64
N ASP A 376 -6.73 -5.47 21.48
CA ASP A 376 -6.85 -4.44 22.50
C ASP A 376 -8.19 -3.67 22.42
N GLY A 377 -8.96 -3.93 21.36
CA GLY A 377 -10.25 -3.34 21.04
C GLY A 377 -10.17 -2.10 20.16
N ASN A 378 -8.98 -1.64 19.77
CA ASN A 378 -8.77 -0.55 18.84
C ASN A 378 -8.17 -1.09 17.53
N SER A 379 -8.66 -0.57 16.40
CA SER A 379 -8.06 -0.92 15.11
C SER A 379 -6.75 -0.15 14.91
N ASN A 380 -5.75 -0.85 14.38
CA ASN A 380 -4.45 -0.32 13.99
C ASN A 380 -4.37 -0.17 12.47
N LEU A 381 -3.35 0.54 11.99
CA LEU A 381 -3.03 0.60 10.56
C LEU A 381 -1.80 -0.26 10.27
N TYR A 382 -1.86 -1.07 9.21
CA TYR A 382 -0.75 -1.88 8.74
C TYR A 382 -0.31 -1.41 7.37
N LEU A 383 0.96 -0.99 7.26
CA LEU A 383 1.50 -0.39 6.04
C LEU A 383 2.49 -1.34 5.37
N ALA A 384 2.29 -1.55 4.07
CA ALA A 384 3.27 -2.16 3.19
C ALA A 384 4.27 -1.10 2.73
N GLY A 385 5.53 -1.24 3.16
CA GLY A 385 6.66 -0.56 2.55
C GLY A 385 6.83 -0.97 1.08
N HIS A 386 7.34 -0.06 0.25
CA HIS A 386 7.56 -0.33 -1.16
C HIS A 386 8.98 -0.79 -1.44
N TYR A 387 9.95 0.13 -1.51
CA TYR A 387 11.37 -0.20 -1.74
C TYR A 387 12.20 -0.33 -0.46
N ASP A 388 11.61 -0.09 0.71
CA ASP A 388 12.24 -0.31 2.02
C ASP A 388 11.94 -1.70 2.59
N GLU A 389 11.22 -2.56 1.84
CA GLU A 389 11.03 -3.99 2.13
C GLU A 389 10.53 -4.27 3.55
N SER A 390 9.72 -3.34 4.07
CA SER A 390 9.30 -3.30 5.47
C SER A 390 7.79 -3.41 5.59
N LEU A 391 7.33 -3.93 6.72
CA LEU A 391 5.96 -3.77 7.19
C LEU A 391 5.96 -2.93 8.44
N TYR A 392 4.94 -2.07 8.55
CA TYR A 392 4.76 -1.19 9.68
C TYR A 392 3.43 -1.47 10.37
N ASP A 393 3.46 -1.46 11.70
CA ASP A 393 2.29 -1.37 12.57
C ASP A 393 2.18 0.07 13.07
N TRP A 394 1.04 0.68 12.86
CA TRP A 394 0.66 2.00 13.35
C TRP A 394 -0.43 1.85 14.40
N GLU A 395 0.02 1.61 15.62
CA GLU A 395 -0.80 1.42 16.81
C GLU A 395 -1.63 2.67 17.10
N TYR A 396 -2.95 2.57 17.07
CA TYR A 396 -3.85 3.65 17.48
C TYR A 396 -4.05 3.63 19.00
N SER A 397 -3.66 4.72 19.66
CA SER A 397 -3.61 4.84 21.12
C SER A 397 -4.41 6.02 21.69
N GLY A 398 -5.14 6.76 20.84
CA GLY A 398 -5.64 8.11 21.12
C GLY A 398 -7.15 8.30 20.98
N GLU A 399 -7.58 9.56 20.97
CA GLU A 399 -9.00 9.96 20.77
C GLU A 399 -9.25 10.60 19.40
N ASP A 400 -8.27 11.30 18.81
CA ASP A 400 -8.42 12.00 17.52
C ASP A 400 -7.72 11.19 16.41
N PRO A 401 -8.47 10.55 15.50
CA PRO A 401 -7.89 9.74 14.42
C PRO A 401 -7.16 10.58 13.37
N LEU A 402 -7.34 11.90 13.37
CA LEU A 402 -6.67 12.84 12.46
C LEU A 402 -5.38 13.46 13.04
N ASP A 403 -5.01 13.12 14.28
CA ASP A 403 -3.75 13.55 14.91
C ASP A 403 -2.74 12.40 14.89
N VAL A 404 -1.61 12.60 14.21
CA VAL A 404 -0.48 11.65 14.18
C VAL A 404 0.02 11.29 15.58
N LEU A 405 -0.21 12.15 16.59
CA LEU A 405 0.17 11.87 17.98
C LEU A 405 -0.71 10.80 18.66
N SER A 406 -1.83 10.44 18.05
CA SER A 406 -2.65 9.31 18.45
C SER A 406 -2.04 7.97 18.04
N TYR A 407 -0.99 7.96 17.20
CA TYR A 407 -0.41 6.73 16.67
C TYR A 407 1.02 6.47 17.17
N THR A 408 1.38 5.19 17.30
CA THR A 408 2.76 4.74 17.52
C THR A 408 3.20 3.78 16.42
N GLU A 409 4.13 4.22 15.58
CA GLU A 409 4.72 3.38 14.53
C GLU A 409 5.75 2.38 15.09
N ARG A 410 5.68 1.14 14.61
CA ARG A 410 6.68 0.07 14.78
C ARG A 410 6.97 -0.60 13.44
N VAL A 411 8.19 -1.09 13.25
CA VAL A 411 8.52 -1.98 12.12
C VAL A 411 8.32 -3.41 12.59
N ILE A 412 7.40 -4.14 11.97
CA ILE A 412 7.02 -5.51 12.38
C ILE A 412 7.66 -6.58 11.50
N PHE A 413 8.09 -6.18 10.30
CA PHE A 413 8.88 -6.99 9.39
C PHE A 413 9.84 -6.08 8.63
N MET A 414 11.05 -6.55 8.39
CA MET A 414 11.97 -5.94 7.44
C MET A 414 12.91 -7.03 6.95
N ASP A 415 13.13 -7.08 5.64
CA ASP A 415 14.13 -7.99 5.08
C ASP A 415 15.52 -7.65 5.65
N ASP A 416 16.21 -8.65 6.20
CA ASP A 416 17.48 -8.46 6.90
C ASP A 416 18.71 -8.39 5.96
N THR A 417 18.47 -8.50 4.66
CA THR A 417 19.54 -8.67 3.69
C THR A 417 20.00 -7.32 3.15
N THR A 418 21.19 -6.91 3.60
CA THR A 418 21.81 -5.64 3.23
C THR A 418 22.22 -5.61 1.75
N ASP A 419 21.49 -4.92 0.89
CA ASP A 419 22.00 -4.41 -0.40
C ASP A 419 21.43 -3.04 -0.80
N ASP A 420 22.24 -2.32 -1.58
CA ASP A 420 22.10 -0.90 -1.94
C ASP A 420 20.80 -0.63 -2.73
N GLY A 421 19.99 0.33 -2.24
CA GLY A 421 18.76 0.85 -2.87
C GLY A 421 18.97 1.60 -4.20
N GLY A 422 19.61 0.94 -5.17
CA GLY A 422 19.79 1.41 -6.53
C GLY A 422 18.94 0.62 -7.51
N PHE A 423 18.08 1.32 -8.25
CA PHE A 423 17.25 0.74 -9.30
C PHE A 423 18.08 -0.07 -10.33
N GLY A 424 17.66 -1.32 -10.59
CA GLY A 424 18.36 -2.23 -11.50
C GLY A 424 19.65 -2.86 -10.94
N LEU A 425 20.02 -2.54 -9.69
CA LEU A 425 20.99 -3.27 -8.88
C LEU A 425 20.31 -4.03 -7.73
N ASP A 426 18.97 -3.96 -7.69
CA ASP A 426 18.09 -4.59 -6.73
C ASP A 426 18.33 -6.11 -6.70
N GLN A 427 19.08 -6.54 -5.68
CA GLN A 427 19.20 -7.93 -5.25
C GLN A 427 18.44 -8.14 -3.91
N GLY A 428 17.69 -7.12 -3.48
CA GLY A 428 16.80 -7.09 -2.32
C GLY A 428 15.56 -7.96 -2.54
N LYS A 429 15.00 -8.44 -1.44
CA LYS A 429 14.53 -9.82 -1.33
C LYS A 429 13.06 -9.96 -0.94
N VAL A 430 12.39 -8.90 -0.48
CA VAL A 430 10.93 -8.88 -0.29
C VAL A 430 10.35 -7.57 -0.83
N ARG A 431 9.49 -7.67 -1.84
CA ARG A 431 8.69 -6.54 -2.34
C ARG A 431 7.25 -6.76 -1.95
N VAL A 432 6.85 -6.25 -0.79
CA VAL A 432 5.47 -6.40 -0.29
C VAL A 432 4.51 -5.91 -1.37
N ALA A 433 3.54 -6.74 -1.76
CA ALA A 433 2.66 -6.48 -2.89
C ALA A 433 1.20 -6.31 -2.48
N ALA A 434 0.71 -7.22 -1.64
CA ALA A 434 -0.59 -7.20 -0.99
C ALA A 434 -0.46 -7.71 0.46
N LEU A 435 -1.33 -7.27 1.37
CA LEU A 435 -1.49 -7.78 2.72
C LEU A 435 -2.95 -7.72 3.18
N PHE A 436 -3.30 -8.60 4.12
CA PHE A 436 -4.52 -8.53 4.91
C PHE A 436 -4.21 -8.93 6.37
N VAL A 437 -5.16 -8.65 7.26
CA VAL A 437 -5.04 -8.85 8.70
C VAL A 437 -6.30 -9.52 9.26
N GLY A 438 -6.16 -10.37 10.28
CA GLY A 438 -7.26 -11.09 10.93
C GLY A 438 -6.77 -12.28 11.74
N ASP A 439 -7.67 -13.04 12.36
CA ASP A 439 -7.33 -14.32 13.02
C ASP A 439 -7.51 -15.46 12.00
N LEU A 440 -6.40 -15.97 11.47
CA LEU A 440 -6.40 -17.02 10.45
C LEU A 440 -6.34 -18.41 11.08
N ASP A 441 -5.67 -18.59 12.21
CA ASP A 441 -5.47 -19.94 12.76
C ASP A 441 -6.29 -20.27 14.01
N ASN A 442 -7.25 -19.39 14.33
CA ASN A 442 -8.30 -19.55 15.32
C ASN A 442 -7.76 -19.73 16.75
N ASP A 443 -6.73 -18.96 17.08
CA ASP A 443 -6.11 -18.94 18.39
C ASP A 443 -6.41 -17.67 19.22
N GLU A 444 -7.26 -16.78 18.68
CA GLU A 444 -7.64 -15.47 19.21
C GLU A 444 -6.49 -14.44 19.24
N ILE A 445 -5.39 -14.72 18.53
CA ILE A 445 -4.27 -13.81 18.32
C ILE A 445 -4.30 -13.34 16.86
N GLY A 446 -3.97 -12.08 16.65
CA GLY A 446 -4.00 -11.51 15.32
C GLY A 446 -2.85 -11.95 14.42
N ASP A 447 -3.21 -12.27 13.19
CA ASP A 447 -2.32 -12.61 12.09
C ASP A 447 -2.26 -11.52 11.02
N LEU A 448 -1.10 -11.45 10.37
CA LEU A 448 -0.88 -10.67 9.15
C LEU A 448 -0.32 -11.58 8.07
N VAL A 449 -1.03 -11.65 6.95
CA VAL A 449 -0.56 -12.36 5.75
C VAL A 449 -0.17 -11.32 4.71
N PHE A 450 1.02 -11.47 4.13
CA PHE A 450 1.45 -10.61 3.03
C PHE A 450 2.16 -11.38 1.93
N THR A 451 2.10 -10.81 0.73
CA THR A 451 2.75 -11.36 -0.46
C THR A 451 3.99 -10.55 -0.82
N SER A 452 5.03 -11.23 -1.27
CA SER A 452 6.18 -10.63 -1.96
C SER A 452 6.00 -10.83 -3.46
N ALA A 453 5.99 -9.74 -4.24
CA ALA A 453 5.95 -9.79 -5.70
C ALA A 453 7.32 -9.45 -6.33
N SER A 454 8.40 -9.87 -5.68
CA SER A 454 9.74 -9.76 -6.26
C SER A 454 9.85 -10.60 -7.54
N PHE A 455 10.54 -10.07 -8.55
CA PHE A 455 10.82 -10.80 -9.79
C PHE A 455 12.05 -11.71 -9.70
N ALA A 456 12.77 -11.69 -8.58
CA ALA A 456 13.85 -12.65 -8.33
C ALA A 456 13.24 -14.04 -8.08
N ALA A 457 13.71 -15.06 -8.80
CA ALA A 457 13.04 -16.36 -8.84
C ALA A 457 12.87 -17.04 -7.46
N ASP A 458 13.72 -16.75 -6.48
CA ASP A 458 13.71 -17.33 -5.13
C ASP A 458 13.08 -16.41 -4.06
N LYS A 459 12.22 -15.47 -4.48
CA LYS A 459 11.74 -14.36 -3.64
C LYS A 459 10.24 -14.03 -3.65
N PRO A 460 9.45 -14.36 -4.67
CA PRO A 460 8.01 -14.19 -4.52
C PRO A 460 7.48 -15.28 -3.61
N HIS A 461 6.90 -14.86 -2.49
CA HIS A 461 6.47 -15.73 -1.40
C HIS A 461 5.17 -15.17 -0.82
N ILE A 462 4.48 -16.02 -0.09
CA ILE A 462 3.48 -15.62 0.89
C ILE A 462 4.11 -15.82 2.26
N TYR A 463 3.94 -14.83 3.13
CA TYR A 463 4.38 -14.85 4.52
C TYR A 463 3.18 -14.75 5.43
N PHE A 464 3.20 -15.53 6.50
CA PHE A 464 2.24 -15.51 7.59
C PHE A 464 2.96 -15.12 8.88
N LEU A 465 2.58 -13.99 9.44
CA LEU A 465 3.10 -13.41 10.67
C LEU A 465 2.02 -13.49 11.73
N GLU A 466 2.41 -13.89 12.93
CA GLU A 466 1.52 -13.91 14.10
C GLU A 466 2.05 -12.90 15.11
N HIS A 467 1.13 -12.15 15.73
CA HIS A 467 1.42 -11.34 16.90
C HIS A 467 1.64 -12.26 18.12
N SER A 468 2.39 -11.82 19.13
CA SER A 468 2.77 -12.70 20.25
C SER A 468 1.69 -12.86 21.32
N GLY A 469 0.52 -12.23 21.13
CA GLY A 469 -0.59 -12.13 22.09
C GLY A 469 -0.23 -11.50 23.45
N MET A 470 1.05 -11.18 23.67
CA MET A 470 1.55 -10.61 24.89
C MET A 470 1.49 -9.09 24.77
N LEU A 471 0.60 -8.46 25.54
CA LEU A 471 0.66 -7.04 25.90
C LEU A 471 1.95 -6.74 26.67
N GLY A 472 3.06 -6.79 25.95
CA GLY A 472 4.37 -6.42 26.44
C GLY A 472 4.42 -4.91 26.51
N PHE A 473 4.17 -4.35 27.70
CA PHE A 473 4.64 -3.01 28.05
C PHE A 473 6.19 -2.98 28.00
N SER A 474 6.78 -3.08 26.82
CA SER A 474 8.08 -2.49 26.54
C SER A 474 7.82 -1.11 25.96
N SER A 475 7.68 -0.15 26.86
CA SER A 475 7.77 1.27 26.54
C SER A 475 9.16 1.57 25.96
N GLN A 476 9.33 1.38 24.66
CA GLN A 476 10.31 2.10 23.88
C GLN A 476 9.56 2.81 22.76
N ASN A 477 8.63 3.67 23.17
CA ASN A 477 7.97 4.64 22.32
C ASN A 477 9.06 5.40 21.57
N LYS A 478 9.12 5.24 20.26
CA LYS A 478 9.70 6.26 19.40
C LYS A 478 8.69 7.39 19.39
N THR A 479 8.70 8.20 20.45
CA THR A 479 7.81 9.35 20.59
C THR A 479 7.97 10.21 19.35
N VAL A 480 6.89 10.33 18.58
CA VAL A 480 6.74 11.41 17.63
C VAL A 480 7.07 12.70 18.40
N PRO A 481 7.88 13.62 17.84
CA PRO A 481 8.40 14.73 18.62
C PRO A 481 7.26 15.68 19.04
N ASN A 482 6.69 15.49 20.24
CA ASN A 482 5.63 16.37 20.78
C ASN A 482 6.08 17.82 21.01
N LYS A 483 7.36 18.12 20.77
CA LYS A 483 7.98 19.43 20.97
C LYS A 483 8.97 19.72 19.86
N ILE A 484 8.93 20.97 19.39
CA ILE A 484 10.03 21.56 18.63
C ILE A 484 11.34 21.32 19.40
N SER A 485 12.36 20.81 18.70
CA SER A 485 13.67 20.60 19.27
C SER A 485 14.77 21.01 18.29
N ILE A 486 15.95 21.32 18.79
CA ILE A 486 17.14 21.50 17.95
C ILE A 486 18.33 20.92 18.69
N SER A 487 19.13 20.10 18.02
CA SER A 487 20.33 19.47 18.57
C SER A 487 21.45 20.50 18.74
N GLN A 488 22.56 20.10 19.36
CA GLN A 488 23.74 20.96 19.32
C GLN A 488 24.35 20.87 17.91
N ASN A 489 24.64 22.01 17.29
CA ASN A 489 25.30 22.03 15.99
C ASN A 489 26.55 21.13 15.99
N TYR A 490 26.77 20.38 14.91
CA TYR A 490 27.89 19.44 14.80
C TYR A 490 28.64 19.63 13.48
N PRO A 491 29.99 19.72 13.51
CA PRO A 491 30.85 19.78 14.69
C PRO A 491 30.64 21.07 15.51
N ASN A 492 31.07 21.09 16.78
CA ASN A 492 31.20 22.30 17.60
C ASN A 492 32.29 22.12 18.69
N PRO A 493 33.43 22.84 18.64
CA PRO A 493 33.74 23.93 17.70
C PRO A 493 33.79 23.48 16.23
N PHE A 494 33.37 24.36 15.33
CA PHE A 494 33.26 24.07 13.89
C PHE A 494 34.27 24.88 13.07
N ASN A 495 34.68 24.37 11.90
CA ASN A 495 35.63 25.02 11.00
C ASN A 495 35.66 24.42 9.57
N PRO A 496 35.23 25.15 8.53
CA PRO A 496 34.33 26.31 8.54
C PRO A 496 32.85 25.91 8.51
N ASP A 497 32.52 24.63 8.38
CA ASP A 497 31.18 24.07 8.18
C ASP A 497 30.61 23.42 9.45
N THR A 498 29.29 23.47 9.57
CA THR A 498 28.53 22.82 10.64
C THR A 498 27.13 22.47 10.15
N LYS A 499 26.48 21.55 10.87
CA LYS A 499 25.12 21.10 10.60
C LYS A 499 24.20 21.43 11.76
N PHE A 500 22.95 21.72 11.45
CA PHE A 500 21.87 21.89 12.42
C PHE A 500 20.83 20.81 12.17
N ILE A 501 20.54 20.01 13.20
CA ILE A 501 19.44 19.04 13.14
C ILE A 501 18.34 19.54 14.07
N TYR A 502 17.16 19.79 13.54
CA TYR A 502 16.01 20.24 14.32
C TYR A 502 14.75 19.50 13.95
N THR A 503 13.80 19.54 14.86
CA THR A 503 12.54 18.83 14.74
C THR A 503 11.39 19.79 14.93
N ILE A 504 10.40 19.66 14.05
CA ILE A 504 9.17 20.44 14.01
C ILE A 504 8.04 19.47 14.33
N ASN A 505 7.18 19.87 15.27
CA ASN A 505 6.16 19.01 15.87
C ASN A 505 4.76 19.17 15.25
N LYS A 506 4.63 20.04 14.25
CA LYS A 506 3.43 20.25 13.42
C LYS A 506 3.75 21.24 12.31
N ARG A 507 2.95 21.26 11.24
CA ARG A 507 3.06 22.23 10.14
C ARG A 507 3.10 23.67 10.66
N ASP A 508 4.17 24.40 10.38
CA ASP A 508 4.32 25.80 10.82
C ASP A 508 5.37 26.58 10.02
N ASN A 509 5.33 27.91 10.14
CA ASN A 509 6.40 28.78 9.67
C ASN A 509 7.61 28.71 10.61
N VAL A 510 8.70 28.16 10.09
CA VAL A 510 9.95 27.92 10.80
C VAL A 510 11.02 28.91 10.36
N SER A 511 11.75 29.46 11.34
CA SER A 511 12.95 30.25 11.05
C SER A 511 14.14 29.76 11.87
N LEU A 512 15.25 29.44 11.18
CA LEU A 512 16.55 29.14 11.77
C LEU A 512 17.54 30.24 11.42
N LYS A 513 17.95 31.03 12.42
CA LYS A 513 18.75 32.25 12.23
C LYS A 513 19.99 32.24 13.12
N ILE A 514 21.09 32.80 12.62
CA ILE A 514 22.39 32.89 13.30
C ILE A 514 22.66 34.33 13.72
N TYR A 515 23.16 34.52 14.94
CA TYR A 515 23.43 35.80 15.57
C TYR A 515 24.83 35.86 16.17
N ASP A 516 25.41 37.06 16.22
CA ASP A 516 26.65 37.31 16.96
C ASP A 516 26.41 37.59 18.45
N ILE A 517 27.49 37.79 19.21
CA ILE A 517 27.43 38.10 20.65
C ILE A 517 26.70 39.41 20.99
N MET A 518 26.50 40.30 20.02
CA MET A 518 25.75 41.55 20.19
C MET A 518 24.27 41.38 19.81
N GLY A 519 23.84 40.17 19.43
CA GLY A 519 22.49 39.89 18.99
C GLY A 519 22.19 40.36 17.57
N ARG A 520 23.22 40.70 16.77
CA ARG A 520 23.03 41.09 15.36
C ARG A 520 22.85 39.83 14.52
N LEU A 521 21.85 39.85 13.63
CA LEU A 521 21.63 38.78 12.65
C LEU A 521 22.84 38.69 11.71
N VAL A 522 23.40 37.50 11.60
CA VAL A 522 24.57 37.19 10.76
C VAL A 522 24.15 36.46 9.49
N PHE A 523 23.25 35.47 9.63
CA PHE A 523 22.79 34.63 8.52
C PHE A 523 21.42 34.03 8.84
N THR A 524 20.61 33.81 7.79
CA THR A 524 19.35 33.06 7.88
C THR A 524 19.60 31.72 7.22
N VAL A 525 19.57 30.63 7.99
CA VAL A 525 19.80 29.28 7.47
C VAL A 525 18.53 28.80 6.76
N PHE A 526 17.37 29.01 7.38
CA PHE A 526 16.07 28.66 6.84
C PHE A 526 15.00 29.66 7.31
N ASP A 527 14.04 30.01 6.46
CA ASP A 527 12.88 30.86 6.78
C ASP A 527 11.72 30.52 5.83
N GLY A 528 10.75 29.74 6.28
CA GLY A 528 9.66 29.25 5.44
C GLY A 528 8.75 28.25 6.16
N LEU A 529 7.76 27.74 5.42
CA LEU A 529 6.86 26.69 5.92
C LEU A 529 7.61 25.35 6.00
N ARG A 530 7.46 24.63 7.11
CA ARG A 530 7.90 23.24 7.27
C ARG A 530 6.73 22.42 7.78
N GLU A 531 6.61 21.20 7.26
CA GLU A 531 5.74 20.18 7.82
C GLU A 531 6.31 19.64 9.13
N GLN A 532 5.61 18.70 9.75
CA GLN A 532 6.14 17.95 10.88
C GLN A 532 7.30 17.05 10.42
N GLY A 533 8.38 17.00 11.19
CA GLY A 533 9.52 16.16 10.84
C GLY A 533 10.87 16.67 11.37
N THR A 534 11.91 15.88 11.12
CA THR A 534 13.30 16.23 11.45
C THR A 534 14.04 16.72 10.21
N TYR A 535 14.66 17.88 10.31
CA TYR A 535 15.36 18.54 9.22
C TYR A 535 16.84 18.70 9.54
N GLU A 536 17.69 18.53 8.53
CA GLU A 536 19.11 18.84 8.57
C GLU A 536 19.42 20.04 7.67
N GLU A 537 20.09 21.04 8.23
CA GLU A 537 20.57 22.20 7.46
C GLU A 537 22.09 22.33 7.57
N ASN A 538 22.74 22.59 6.43
CA ASN A 538 24.17 22.78 6.34
C ASN A 538 24.51 24.27 6.26
N TRP A 539 25.53 24.70 6.99
CA TRP A 539 26.01 26.09 6.93
C TRP A 539 27.53 26.19 6.97
N VAL A 540 28.08 27.03 6.08
CA VAL A 540 29.49 27.40 6.04
C VAL A 540 29.61 28.82 6.61
N SER A 541 30.53 29.04 7.56
CA SER A 541 30.74 30.28 8.35
C SER A 541 30.93 31.58 7.55
N ARG A 542 29.87 32.04 6.89
CA ARG A 542 29.78 33.26 6.10
C ARG A 542 28.54 34.06 6.49
N ASP A 543 28.65 35.38 6.40
CA ASP A 543 27.51 36.28 6.58
C ASP A 543 26.64 36.38 5.32
N GLN A 544 25.55 37.15 5.40
CA GLN A 544 24.64 37.40 4.26
C GLN A 544 25.31 38.05 3.04
N ASN A 545 26.48 38.69 3.20
CA ASN A 545 27.27 39.27 2.12
C ASN A 545 28.38 38.33 1.63
N ASN A 546 28.28 37.04 1.97
CA ASN A 546 29.23 35.98 1.64
C ASN A 546 30.65 36.21 2.22
N GLN A 547 30.79 37.06 3.24
CA GLN A 547 32.07 37.35 3.89
C GLN A 547 32.36 36.33 4.99
N PRO A 548 33.61 35.84 5.10
CA PRO A 548 33.97 34.85 6.10
C PRO A 548 33.92 35.43 7.51
N LEU A 549 33.34 34.68 8.45
CA LEU A 549 33.20 35.10 9.85
C LEU A 549 34.51 34.96 10.63
N SER A 550 34.68 35.75 11.70
CA SER A 550 35.84 35.64 12.59
C SER A 550 35.65 34.51 13.60
N SER A 551 36.74 33.85 14.05
CA SER A 551 36.67 32.91 15.18
C SER A 551 36.02 33.57 16.38
N GLY A 552 35.14 32.84 17.06
CA GLY A 552 34.36 33.42 18.16
C GLY A 552 33.11 32.64 18.49
N ILE A 553 32.33 33.20 19.41
CA ILE A 553 31.05 32.65 19.86
C ILE A 553 29.93 33.23 19.00
N TYR A 554 29.04 32.36 18.55
CA TYR A 554 27.81 32.72 17.85
C TYR A 554 26.63 32.00 18.49
N PHE A 555 25.42 32.44 18.18
CA PHE A 555 24.19 31.80 18.63
C PHE A 555 23.32 31.48 17.42
N TYR A 556 22.67 30.33 17.43
CA TYR A 556 21.61 30.03 16.47
C TYR A 556 20.29 29.91 17.21
N ASN A 557 19.22 30.33 16.55
CA ASN A 557 17.89 30.44 17.10
C ASN A 557 16.90 29.79 16.13
N LEU A 558 16.22 28.76 16.61
CA LEU A 558 15.09 28.14 15.93
C LEU A 558 13.79 28.75 16.50
N LYS A 559 12.86 29.11 15.63
CA LYS A 559 11.50 29.53 15.98
C LYS A 559 10.47 28.72 15.21
N SER A 560 9.47 28.23 15.93
CA SER A 560 8.25 27.60 15.42
C SER A 560 7.18 27.64 16.51
N SER A 561 5.90 27.74 16.16
CA SER A 561 4.74 27.63 17.06
C SER A 561 4.79 28.53 18.29
N GLY A 562 5.29 29.76 18.12
CA GLY A 562 5.49 30.72 19.21
C GLY A 562 6.60 30.34 20.20
N GLN A 563 7.25 29.20 20.03
CA GLN A 563 8.40 28.75 20.80
C GLN A 563 9.71 29.20 20.13
N SER A 564 10.74 29.37 20.95
CA SER A 564 12.06 29.80 20.47
C SER A 564 13.17 29.10 21.25
N ILE A 565 14.04 28.38 20.54
CA ILE A 565 15.17 27.65 21.12
C ILE A 565 16.47 28.28 20.61
N THR A 566 17.28 28.79 21.54
CA THR A 566 18.60 29.37 21.24
C THR A 566 19.70 28.49 21.79
N LYS A 567 20.71 28.21 20.97
CA LYS A 567 21.91 27.47 21.37
C LYS A 567 23.18 28.19 20.93
N LYS A 568 24.27 27.90 21.65
CA LYS A 568 25.58 28.53 21.47
C LYS A 568 26.48 27.65 20.60
N MET A 569 27.17 28.26 19.64
CA MET A 569 28.19 27.61 18.82
C MET A 569 29.53 28.36 18.85
N ILE A 570 30.62 27.64 18.61
CA ILE A 570 31.98 28.18 18.63
C ILE A 570 32.63 27.94 17.26
N LEU A 571 32.95 29.02 16.55
CA LEU A 571 33.75 28.97 15.33
C LEU A 571 35.23 29.03 15.71
N ASN A 572 36.03 28.03 15.31
CA ASN A 572 37.45 27.98 15.59
C ASN A 572 38.26 27.75 14.31
N LYS A 573 38.71 28.84 13.68
CA LYS A 573 39.54 28.77 12.47
C LYS A 573 40.93 28.23 12.71
#